data_AF-Q54ES0-F1
#
_entry.id   AF-Q54ES0-F1
#
_cell.length_a   1.000
_cell.length_b   1.000
_cell.length_c   1.000
_cell.angle_alpha   90.00
_cell.angle_beta   90.00
_cell.angle_gamma   90.00
#
_symmetry.space_group_name_H-M   'P 1'
#
loop_
_entity.id
_entity.type
_entity.pdbx_description
1 polymer ?
#
loop_
_entity_poly.entity_id
_entity_poly.type
_entity_poly.pdbx_seq_one_letter_code
_entity_poly.pdbx_strand_id
1 'polypeptide(L)'
;MISMAPTPLYLPAEEANRVIRSPIFQRKDSKYNNKDLKSSNDSIQQQQLQSPNNDKSLRKSGSPWLSSQINSNQAELMELSGKRLSTSSPKLCSEGVGGGVYFIQGEKDTHPISVFKPRDEENGIIGPNHSMMGMKAGTLPGEGVFKEVAIYLFDQLHKGYFGVPVTTLVEVQHPIWNKQQQADGAATENDSNFNELLGVKKIGSLQEYIVYEDTADEVGCSKFSVDDIHRIGLLDSLVLNCDRHSGNLLVVAKEDSDRLELVPIDHSLCLPSSDQLSDAWFDWINFPQSKVPFSEKEKQLVESIDIDKVIRQLHSKLPKLRLGCLETLKLTTLFVKKAVEAGLNLCQIGMAISRYQSLDEPSPLESIIANTIKIQKLSLSNPHFWTAYQNEIDLFIDQNY
;
A
#
# COMPACT_ATOMS: atom_id res chain seq x y z
N MET A 1 20.69 13.59 -17.09
CA MET A 1 19.65 14.42 -16.45
C MET A 1 19.18 13.63 -15.23
N ILE A 2 19.18 14.22 -14.04
CA ILE A 2 18.61 13.58 -12.83
C ILE A 2 17.22 14.16 -12.65
N SER A 3 16.22 13.30 -12.51
CA SER A 3 14.84 13.74 -12.32
C SER A 3 14.03 12.73 -11.52
N MET A 4 13.05 13.25 -10.79
CA MET A 4 11.99 12.48 -10.14
C MET A 4 10.67 13.15 -10.46
N ALA A 5 9.71 12.38 -10.95
CA ALA A 5 8.39 12.88 -11.33
C ALA A 5 7.31 11.89 -10.89
N PRO A 6 6.08 12.37 -10.62
CA PRO A 6 4.96 11.47 -10.35
C PRO A 6 4.64 10.68 -11.63
N THR A 7 4.34 9.39 -11.49
CA THR A 7 3.86 8.58 -12.61
C THR A 7 2.34 8.75 -12.74
N PRO A 8 1.79 9.09 -13.92
CA PRO A 8 0.34 9.16 -14.10
C PRO A 8 -0.26 7.74 -14.04
N LEU A 9 -1.22 7.55 -13.15
CA LEU A 9 -1.85 6.26 -12.84
C LEU A 9 -3.39 6.35 -12.87
N TYR A 10 -4.03 7.01 -13.84
CA TYR A 10 -5.46 7.30 -13.70
C TYR A 10 -6.37 6.74 -14.78
N LEU A 11 -7.56 6.29 -14.35
CA LEU A 11 -8.76 6.10 -15.17
C LEU A 11 -9.81 7.18 -14.84
N PRO A 12 -10.62 7.63 -15.81
CA PRO A 12 -11.77 8.50 -15.55
C PRO A 12 -12.73 7.91 -14.52
N ALA A 13 -13.32 8.75 -13.66
CA ALA A 13 -14.23 8.31 -12.59
C ALA A 13 -15.42 7.48 -13.11
N GLU A 14 -15.96 7.81 -14.28
CA GLU A 14 -17.03 7.04 -14.92
C GLU A 14 -16.63 5.59 -15.20
N GLU A 15 -15.38 5.37 -15.61
CA GLU A 15 -14.83 4.05 -15.91
C GLU A 15 -14.53 3.28 -14.62
N ALA A 16 -13.99 3.96 -13.60
CA ALA A 16 -13.81 3.38 -12.27
C ALA A 16 -15.14 2.95 -11.63
N ASN A 17 -16.21 3.73 -11.82
CA ASN A 17 -17.55 3.41 -11.31
C ASN A 17 -18.19 2.18 -11.97
N ARG A 18 -17.76 1.80 -13.19
CA ARG A 18 -18.30 0.62 -13.89
C ARG A 18 -17.89 -0.69 -13.23
N VAL A 19 -16.77 -0.73 -12.51
CA VAL A 19 -16.24 -1.94 -11.88
C VAL A 19 -17.17 -2.48 -10.78
N ILE A 20 -17.83 -1.59 -10.02
CA ILE A 20 -18.58 -1.99 -8.83
C ILE A 20 -20.08 -2.11 -9.08
N ARG A 21 -20.68 -1.37 -10.03
CA ARG A 21 -22.13 -1.19 -10.25
C ARG A 21 -23.02 -2.07 -9.35
N SER A 22 -23.19 -1.62 -8.11
CA SER A 22 -24.09 -2.21 -7.13
C SER A 22 -25.43 -1.47 -7.20
N PRO A 23 -26.57 -2.14 -7.44
CA PRO A 23 -27.88 -1.53 -7.28
C PRO A 23 -28.31 -1.68 -5.82
N ILE A 24 -27.56 -1.08 -4.89
CA ILE A 24 -28.01 -0.96 -3.50
C ILE A 24 -28.15 0.53 -3.20
N PHE A 25 -29.40 0.94 -3.01
CA PHE A 25 -29.74 2.22 -2.44
C PHE A 25 -29.03 2.33 -1.09
N GLN A 26 -27.95 3.10 -1.04
CA GLN A 26 -27.43 3.59 0.24
C GLN A 26 -28.61 4.26 0.94
N ARG A 27 -28.97 3.74 2.14
CA ARG A 27 -29.93 4.41 3.02
C ARG A 27 -29.44 5.85 3.15
N LYS A 28 -30.18 6.79 2.54
CA LYS A 28 -29.95 8.21 2.80
C LYS A 28 -30.29 8.42 4.27
N ASP A 29 -29.28 8.57 5.10
CA ASP A 29 -29.45 9.12 6.43
C ASP A 29 -30.06 10.51 6.28
N SER A 30 -31.37 10.56 6.50
CA SER A 30 -32.21 11.75 6.40
C SER A 30 -32.10 12.58 7.67
N LYS A 31 -30.88 12.87 8.13
CA LYS A 31 -30.65 13.84 9.20
C LYS A 31 -29.29 14.48 9.00
N TYR A 32 -29.18 15.38 8.01
CA TYR A 32 -28.36 16.61 8.05
C TYR A 32 -28.59 17.35 6.73
N ASN A 33 -29.80 17.91 6.58
CA ASN A 33 -30.07 18.99 5.65
C ASN A 33 -29.74 20.31 6.38
N ASN A 34 -28.65 20.96 6.00
CA ASN A 34 -28.46 22.42 6.08
C ASN A 34 -27.53 22.74 4.91
N LYS A 35 -28.06 23.10 3.74
CA LYS A 35 -28.42 24.47 3.33
C LYS A 35 -27.31 25.49 3.59
N ASP A 36 -26.96 26.15 2.48
CA ASP A 36 -26.26 27.41 2.33
C ASP A 36 -24.73 27.36 2.36
N LEU A 37 -24.13 27.28 1.17
CA LEU A 37 -22.94 28.06 0.81
C LEU A 37 -23.03 28.40 -0.68
N LYS A 38 -23.51 29.61 -0.95
CA LYS A 38 -23.59 30.23 -2.28
C LYS A 38 -22.19 30.41 -2.86
N SER A 39 -22.05 30.00 -4.12
CA SER A 39 -20.89 30.26 -4.96
C SER A 39 -20.79 31.74 -5.32
N SER A 40 -19.68 32.37 -4.95
CA SER A 40 -19.20 33.60 -5.55
C SER A 40 -17.69 33.52 -5.49
N ASN A 41 -17.02 33.52 -6.65
CA ASN A 41 -15.75 34.20 -6.80
C ASN A 41 -15.40 34.34 -8.28
N ASP A 42 -15.32 35.61 -8.62
CA ASP A 42 -14.95 36.20 -9.89
C ASP A 42 -13.46 36.04 -10.18
N SER A 43 -13.20 35.96 -11.49
CA SER A 43 -12.01 36.39 -12.24
C SER A 43 -10.78 36.88 -11.48
N ILE A 44 -9.68 36.13 -11.62
CA ILE A 44 -8.32 36.65 -11.44
C ILE A 44 -7.69 36.83 -12.82
N GLN A 45 -7.25 38.06 -13.05
CA GLN A 45 -6.64 38.56 -14.27
C GLN A 45 -5.21 38.04 -14.46
N GLN A 46 -4.88 37.95 -15.76
CA GLN A 46 -3.59 37.62 -16.34
C GLN A 46 -2.52 38.65 -15.92
N GLN A 47 -1.38 38.17 -15.42
CA GLN A 47 -0.14 38.95 -15.41
C GLN A 47 0.92 38.30 -16.29
N GLN A 48 1.63 39.19 -16.96
CA GLN A 48 2.45 38.99 -18.14
C GLN A 48 3.82 38.39 -17.83
N LEU A 49 4.25 37.59 -18.80
CA LEU A 49 5.55 36.98 -19.04
C LEU A 49 6.72 37.95 -18.84
N GLN A 50 7.70 37.54 -18.03
CA GLN A 50 9.09 38.00 -18.13
C GLN A 50 10.01 36.79 -18.37
N SER A 51 10.94 36.99 -19.30
CA SER A 51 11.87 36.04 -19.91
C SER A 51 13.01 35.60 -18.97
N PRO A 52 13.73 34.51 -19.27
CA PRO A 52 14.28 33.63 -18.25
C PRO A 52 15.75 33.93 -17.89
N ASN A 53 16.04 33.96 -16.59
CA ASN A 53 17.40 33.86 -16.09
C ASN A 53 17.83 32.39 -16.05
N ASN A 54 18.99 32.13 -16.67
CA ASN A 54 19.70 30.86 -16.69
C ASN A 54 20.15 30.45 -15.29
N ASP A 55 19.29 29.76 -14.56
CA ASP A 55 19.71 28.98 -13.40
C ASP A 55 19.38 27.52 -13.66
N LYS A 56 20.40 26.65 -13.61
CA LYS A 56 20.30 25.19 -13.84
C LYS A 56 19.62 24.49 -12.65
N SER A 57 18.57 25.08 -12.09
CA SER A 57 17.68 24.41 -11.16
C SER A 57 16.77 23.46 -11.93
N LEU A 58 16.45 22.33 -11.32
CA LEU A 58 15.55 21.29 -11.85
C LEU A 58 14.37 21.94 -12.58
N ARG A 59 14.27 21.73 -13.90
CA ARG A 59 13.07 22.11 -14.65
C ARG A 59 11.91 21.43 -13.94
N LYS A 60 10.97 22.22 -13.39
CA LYS A 60 9.63 21.75 -13.03
C LYS A 60 8.95 21.26 -14.31
N SER A 61 9.30 20.05 -14.77
CA SER A 61 8.66 19.39 -15.90
C SER A 61 7.37 18.69 -15.47
N GLY A 62 6.96 18.82 -14.20
CA GLY A 62 5.63 18.44 -13.76
C GLY A 62 4.62 19.46 -14.31
N SER A 63 3.72 19.02 -15.19
CA SER A 63 2.54 19.83 -15.51
C SER A 63 1.78 20.14 -14.20
N PRO A 64 1.13 21.31 -14.07
CA PRO A 64 0.25 21.61 -12.93
C PRO A 64 -0.86 20.56 -12.71
N TRP A 65 -1.12 19.74 -13.73
CA TRP A 65 -2.08 18.64 -13.70
C TRP A 65 -1.60 17.41 -12.92
N LEU A 66 -0.29 17.22 -12.76
CA LEU A 66 0.27 16.12 -11.97
C LEU A 66 0.32 16.45 -10.46
N SER A 67 0.48 17.73 -10.08
CA SER A 67 0.49 18.17 -8.68
C SER A 67 -0.85 18.04 -7.96
N SER A 68 -1.96 17.80 -8.67
CA SER A 68 -3.29 17.56 -8.09
C SER A 68 -3.55 16.08 -7.72
N GLN A 69 -2.61 15.17 -8.03
CA GLN A 69 -2.85 13.72 -8.00
C GLN A 69 -2.36 13.06 -6.71
N ILE A 70 -1.29 13.61 -6.14
CA ILE A 70 -0.70 13.20 -4.87
C ILE A 70 -1.09 14.21 -3.78
N ASN A 71 -1.13 13.79 -2.52
CA ASN A 71 -1.36 14.71 -1.42
C ASN A 71 -0.08 15.54 -1.13
N SER A 72 -0.20 16.52 -0.23
CA SER A 72 0.92 17.40 0.16
C SER A 72 2.13 16.62 0.65
N ASN A 73 1.92 15.58 1.46
CA ASN A 73 3.01 14.83 2.07
C ASN A 73 3.77 14.01 1.02
N GLN A 74 3.06 13.39 0.08
CA GLN A 74 3.66 12.70 -1.07
C GLN A 74 4.44 13.66 -1.97
N ALA A 75 3.93 14.88 -2.17
CA ALA A 75 4.62 15.91 -2.96
C ALA A 75 5.91 16.37 -2.29
N GLU A 76 5.86 16.60 -0.98
CA GLU A 76 7.01 16.99 -0.15
C GLU A 76 8.09 15.89 -0.16
N LEU A 77 7.71 14.64 0.08
CA LEU A 77 8.59 13.48 0.02
C LEU A 77 9.31 13.39 -1.34
N MET A 78 8.58 13.58 -2.43
CA MET A 78 9.12 13.53 -3.79
C MET A 78 10.06 14.70 -4.08
N GLU A 79 9.72 15.92 -3.66
CA GLU A 79 10.56 17.10 -3.84
C GLU A 79 11.88 16.97 -3.06
N LEU A 80 11.80 16.57 -1.79
CA LEU A 80 12.96 16.35 -0.94
C LEU A 80 13.86 15.25 -1.51
N SER A 81 13.26 14.13 -1.93
CA SER A 81 13.97 13.01 -2.57
C SER A 81 14.66 13.41 -3.87
N GLY A 82 13.95 14.11 -4.76
CA GLY A 82 14.52 14.62 -6.01
C GLY A 82 15.70 15.58 -5.80
N LYS A 83 15.60 16.46 -4.78
CA LYS A 83 16.71 17.36 -4.40
C LYS A 83 17.93 16.57 -3.93
N ARG A 84 17.76 15.56 -3.06
CA ARG A 84 18.89 14.74 -2.58
C ARG A 84 19.53 13.91 -3.69
N LEU A 85 18.73 13.34 -4.60
CA LEU A 85 19.24 12.62 -5.78
C LEU A 85 20.11 13.49 -6.69
N SER A 86 19.87 14.81 -6.74
CA SER A 86 20.69 15.73 -7.54
C SER A 86 22.10 15.95 -6.99
N THR A 87 22.33 15.61 -5.71
CA THR A 87 23.60 15.86 -5.00
C THR A 87 24.26 14.59 -4.46
N SER A 88 23.53 13.48 -4.38
CA SER A 88 24.00 12.21 -3.82
C SER A 88 23.38 11.03 -4.58
N SER A 89 24.13 9.94 -4.68
CA SER A 89 23.62 8.70 -5.26
C SER A 89 22.84 7.89 -4.24
N PRO A 90 21.74 7.20 -4.63
CA PRO A 90 21.10 6.21 -3.78
C PRO A 90 22.09 5.13 -3.33
N LYS A 91 21.89 4.61 -2.12
CA LYS A 91 22.64 3.44 -1.61
C LYS A 91 21.76 2.20 -1.66
N LEU A 92 22.25 1.12 -2.25
CA LEU A 92 21.57 -0.17 -2.22
C LEU A 92 21.56 -0.70 -0.78
N CYS A 93 20.39 -1.15 -0.32
CA CYS A 93 20.25 -1.87 0.95
C CYS A 93 21.01 -3.19 0.87
N SER A 94 21.89 -3.45 1.83
CA SER A 94 22.61 -4.72 1.95
C SER A 94 21.83 -5.81 2.68
N GLU A 95 20.72 -5.46 3.32
CA GLU A 95 19.89 -6.33 4.14
C GLU A 95 18.59 -6.70 3.43
N GLY A 96 18.08 -7.91 3.70
CA GLY A 96 16.81 -8.43 3.16
C GLY A 96 16.96 -9.38 1.95
N VAL A 97 15.86 -10.06 1.63
CA VAL A 97 15.76 -11.03 0.51
C VAL A 97 15.40 -10.37 -0.82
N GLY A 98 14.84 -9.16 -0.78
CA GLY A 98 14.49 -8.37 -1.95
C GLY A 98 15.68 -7.58 -2.46
N GLY A 99 16.27 -7.96 -3.60
CA GLY A 99 17.17 -7.08 -4.32
C GLY A 99 16.48 -5.75 -4.69
N GLY A 100 17.27 -4.72 -4.97
CA GLY A 100 16.76 -3.47 -5.53
C GLY A 100 16.14 -2.48 -4.54
N VAL A 101 16.34 -2.61 -3.22
CA VAL A 101 15.89 -1.57 -2.28
C VAL A 101 16.96 -0.49 -2.17
N TYR A 102 16.63 0.78 -2.46
CA TYR A 102 17.58 1.88 -2.44
C TYR A 102 17.23 2.97 -1.41
N PHE A 103 18.17 3.30 -0.54
CA PHE A 103 18.06 4.44 0.37
C PHE A 103 18.52 5.73 -0.31
N ILE A 104 17.62 6.70 -0.42
CA ILE A 104 17.95 8.07 -0.81
C ILE A 104 18.50 8.79 0.42
N GLN A 105 19.73 9.28 0.31
CA GLN A 105 20.48 9.78 1.44
C GLN A 105 19.99 11.16 1.87
N GLY A 106 19.87 11.36 3.18
CA GLY A 106 19.71 12.69 3.77
C GLY A 106 20.99 13.51 3.67
N GLU A 107 21.07 14.55 4.48
CA GLU A 107 22.29 15.35 4.62
C GLU A 107 23.45 14.51 5.19
N LYS A 108 24.64 15.07 5.18
CA LYS A 108 25.80 14.36 5.71
C LYS A 108 25.56 14.07 7.20
N ASP A 109 25.88 12.85 7.62
CA ASP A 109 25.76 12.40 9.01
C ASP A 109 24.30 12.36 9.54
N THR A 110 23.31 12.35 8.63
CA THR A 110 21.89 12.13 8.97
C THR A 110 21.38 10.79 8.43
N HIS A 111 20.21 10.38 8.92
CA HIS A 111 19.47 9.23 8.37
C HIS A 111 19.10 9.43 6.88
N PRO A 112 18.82 8.34 6.15
CA PRO A 112 18.14 8.43 4.86
C PRO A 112 16.83 9.21 4.97
N ILE A 113 16.38 9.77 3.85
CA ILE A 113 15.10 10.50 3.79
C ILE A 113 13.97 9.64 3.23
N SER A 114 14.31 8.67 2.39
CA SER A 114 13.34 7.84 1.69
C SER A 114 13.95 6.56 1.17
N VAL A 115 13.07 5.59 0.93
CA VAL A 115 13.36 4.28 0.38
C VAL A 115 12.69 4.19 -0.99
N PHE A 116 13.46 3.86 -2.01
CA PHE A 116 12.99 3.65 -3.37
C PHE A 116 13.11 2.18 -3.74
N LYS A 117 12.01 1.56 -4.17
CA LYS A 117 11.94 0.18 -4.66
C LYS A 117 11.56 0.19 -6.15
N PRO A 118 12.52 0.04 -7.09
CA PRO A 118 12.24 -0.08 -8.51
C PRO A 118 11.39 -1.31 -8.77
N ARG A 119 10.35 -1.12 -9.57
CA ARG A 119 9.41 -2.16 -9.98
C ARG A 119 10.08 -3.34 -10.69
N ASP A 120 11.10 -3.05 -11.48
CA ASP A 120 11.80 -4.00 -12.34
C ASP A 120 12.95 -4.74 -11.63
N GLU A 121 13.17 -4.47 -10.34
CA GLU A 121 14.20 -5.14 -9.52
C GLU A 121 13.62 -5.96 -8.36
N GLU A 122 12.29 -6.04 -8.28
CA GLU A 122 11.57 -6.86 -7.28
C GLU A 122 12.02 -8.33 -7.38
N ASN A 123 12.21 -8.99 -6.23
CA ASN A 123 12.69 -10.37 -6.06
C ASN A 123 14.16 -10.63 -6.43
N GLY A 124 14.98 -9.59 -6.63
CA GLY A 124 16.41 -9.76 -6.93
C GLY A 124 16.73 -10.41 -8.28
N ILE A 125 15.71 -10.66 -9.11
CA ILE A 125 15.88 -11.21 -10.46
C ILE A 125 16.12 -10.06 -11.41
N ILE A 126 17.40 -9.67 -11.55
CA ILE A 126 17.87 -8.85 -12.67
C ILE A 126 17.93 -9.79 -13.90
N GLY A 127 17.09 -9.56 -14.90
CA GLY A 127 17.20 -10.23 -16.20
C GLY A 127 15.99 -11.07 -16.65
N PRO A 128 15.99 -11.56 -17.91
CA PRO A 128 14.81 -12.05 -18.62
C PRO A 128 14.22 -13.37 -18.08
N ASN A 129 14.88 -14.04 -17.14
CA ASN A 129 14.42 -15.30 -16.54
C ASN A 129 13.51 -15.04 -15.32
N HIS A 130 12.51 -14.19 -15.50
CA HIS A 130 11.48 -13.94 -14.49
C HIS A 130 10.77 -15.26 -14.15
N SER A 131 10.77 -15.68 -12.88
CA SER A 131 9.72 -16.59 -12.43
C SER A 131 8.40 -15.83 -12.60
N MET A 132 7.46 -16.38 -13.38
CA MET A 132 6.12 -15.80 -13.51
C MET A 132 5.34 -15.84 -12.17
N MET A 133 5.84 -16.61 -11.20
CA MET A 133 5.31 -16.70 -9.84
C MET A 133 5.96 -15.65 -8.94
N GLY A 134 5.13 -14.92 -8.17
CA GLY A 134 5.62 -14.05 -7.09
C GLY A 134 6.16 -14.83 -5.89
N MET A 135 6.69 -14.11 -4.88
CA MET A 135 7.24 -14.72 -3.66
C MET A 135 6.18 -15.42 -2.80
N LYS A 136 4.91 -15.03 -2.95
CA LYS A 136 3.76 -15.59 -2.23
C LYS A 136 2.64 -15.92 -3.22
N ALA A 137 1.81 -16.91 -2.89
CA ALA A 137 0.63 -17.26 -3.66
C ALA A 137 -0.24 -16.02 -3.94
N GLY A 138 -0.70 -15.91 -5.19
CA GLY A 138 -1.55 -14.79 -5.61
C GLY A 138 -0.81 -13.47 -5.81
N THR A 139 0.51 -13.42 -5.68
CA THR A 139 1.33 -12.25 -5.98
C THR A 139 2.09 -12.38 -7.30
N LEU A 140 2.37 -11.26 -7.97
CA LEU A 140 3.14 -11.18 -9.22
C LEU A 140 4.37 -10.28 -9.07
N PRO A 141 5.51 -10.60 -9.71
CA PRO A 141 6.64 -9.69 -9.76
C PRO A 141 6.28 -8.33 -10.39
N GLY A 142 6.81 -7.26 -9.82
CA GLY A 142 6.59 -5.88 -10.25
C GLY A 142 5.23 -5.30 -9.87
N GLU A 143 4.46 -5.97 -9.00
CA GLU A 143 3.18 -5.44 -8.51
C GLU A 143 3.27 -4.84 -7.10
N GLY A 144 4.29 -5.21 -6.32
CA GLY A 144 4.47 -4.76 -4.94
C GLY A 144 4.47 -3.24 -4.81
N VAL A 145 5.07 -2.54 -5.77
CA VAL A 145 5.11 -1.07 -5.82
C VAL A 145 3.73 -0.42 -5.88
N PHE A 146 2.74 -1.06 -6.54
CA PHE A 146 1.37 -0.53 -6.59
C PHE A 146 0.63 -0.83 -5.28
N LYS A 147 0.91 -1.98 -4.67
CA LYS A 147 0.30 -2.39 -3.39
C LYS A 147 0.75 -1.49 -2.24
N GLU A 148 2.04 -1.17 -2.16
CA GLU A 148 2.54 -0.23 -1.15
C GLU A 148 1.83 1.14 -1.23
N VAL A 149 1.67 1.67 -2.44
CA VAL A 149 0.92 2.92 -2.66
C VAL A 149 -0.57 2.75 -2.37
N ALA A 150 -1.16 1.60 -2.71
CA ALA A 150 -2.55 1.31 -2.41
C ALA A 150 -2.81 1.28 -0.90
N ILE A 151 -1.90 0.72 -0.11
CA ILE A 151 -2.02 0.63 1.34
C ILE A 151 -1.87 2.02 1.98
N TYR A 152 -0.92 2.84 1.51
CA TYR A 152 -0.85 4.23 1.96
C TYR A 152 -2.14 5.01 1.62
N LEU A 153 -2.64 4.89 0.39
CA LEU A 153 -3.89 5.54 -0.01
C LEU A 153 -5.08 5.05 0.84
N PHE A 154 -5.15 3.74 1.10
CA PHE A 154 -6.15 3.15 2.00
C PHE A 154 -6.09 3.80 3.38
N ASP A 155 -4.90 3.94 3.96
CA ASP A 155 -4.71 4.58 5.26
C ASP A 155 -5.16 6.05 5.26
N GLN A 156 -4.83 6.81 4.21
CA GLN A 156 -5.25 8.21 4.10
C GLN A 156 -6.77 8.38 3.96
N LEU A 157 -7.48 7.43 3.36
CA LEU A 157 -8.95 7.41 3.35
C LEU A 157 -9.55 7.23 4.75
N HIS A 158 -8.76 6.69 5.68
CA HIS A 158 -9.07 6.51 7.09
C HIS A 158 -8.28 7.47 7.99
N LYS A 159 -7.90 8.64 7.45
CA LYS A 159 -7.24 9.74 8.17
C LYS A 159 -5.86 9.39 8.76
N GLY A 160 -5.14 8.46 8.15
CA GLY A 160 -3.81 8.04 8.61
C GLY A 160 -3.86 7.23 9.90
N TYR A 161 -5.01 6.61 10.23
CA TYR A 161 -5.17 5.86 11.47
C TYR A 161 -4.18 4.71 11.60
N PHE A 162 -3.82 4.04 10.50
CA PHE A 162 -2.98 2.84 10.51
C PHE A 162 -1.49 3.15 10.64
N GLY A 163 -1.08 4.40 10.40
CA GLY A 163 0.30 4.84 10.57
C GLY A 163 1.22 4.31 9.46
N VAL A 164 0.72 4.21 8.23
CA VAL A 164 1.52 3.79 7.08
C VAL A 164 2.41 4.96 6.64
N PRO A 165 3.75 4.79 6.56
CA PRO A 165 4.65 5.85 6.11
C PRO A 165 4.25 6.40 4.74
N VAL A 166 4.53 7.69 4.51
CA VAL A 166 4.16 8.36 3.26
C VAL A 166 4.76 7.59 2.10
N THR A 167 3.89 7.08 1.23
CA THR A 167 4.31 6.24 0.09
C THR A 167 3.67 6.75 -1.20
N THR A 168 4.46 6.88 -2.25
CA THR A 168 4.00 7.35 -3.56
C THR A 168 4.66 6.57 -4.70
N LEU A 169 4.11 6.65 -5.91
CA LEU A 169 4.71 6.07 -7.11
C LEU A 169 5.44 7.15 -7.90
N VAL A 170 6.71 6.89 -8.23
CA VAL A 170 7.56 7.84 -8.95
C VAL A 170 8.23 7.19 -10.15
N GLU A 171 8.50 8.03 -11.16
CA GLU A 171 9.48 7.78 -12.21
C GLU A 171 10.78 8.51 -11.82
N VAL A 172 11.88 7.77 -11.76
CA VAL A 172 13.20 8.26 -11.38
C VAL A 172 14.19 8.03 -12.51
N GLN A 173 14.98 9.05 -12.84
CA GLN A 173 16.13 8.96 -13.74
C GLN A 173 17.38 9.34 -12.96
N HIS A 174 18.36 8.44 -12.89
CA HIS A 174 19.63 8.68 -12.21
C HIS A 174 20.76 7.84 -12.82
N PRO A 175 22.01 8.37 -12.93
CA PRO A 175 23.14 7.65 -13.54
C PRO A 175 23.49 6.28 -12.97
N ILE A 176 23.07 5.97 -11.74
CA ILE A 176 23.33 4.66 -11.11
C ILE A 176 22.72 3.51 -11.91
N TRP A 177 21.51 3.71 -12.47
CA TRP A 177 20.80 2.69 -13.25
C TRP A 177 21.23 2.64 -14.73
N ASN A 178 22.04 3.61 -15.18
CA ASN A 178 22.62 3.58 -16.52
C ASN A 178 23.75 2.55 -16.62
N LYS A 179 24.44 2.25 -15.51
CA LYS A 179 25.58 1.32 -15.47
C LYS A 179 25.16 -0.15 -15.37
N GLN A 180 24.01 -0.46 -14.76
CA GLN A 180 23.56 -1.85 -14.59
C GLN A 180 23.26 -2.54 -15.93
N GLN A 181 22.70 -1.84 -16.93
CA GLN A 181 22.45 -2.44 -18.25
C GLN A 181 23.73 -2.79 -19.04
N GLN A 182 24.89 -2.21 -18.69
CA GLN A 182 26.17 -2.59 -19.31
C GLN A 182 26.69 -3.93 -18.78
N ALA A 183 26.32 -4.33 -17.56
CA ALA A 183 26.76 -5.60 -16.96
C ALA A 183 25.99 -6.81 -17.51
N ASP A 184 24.74 -6.64 -17.96
CA ASP A 184 23.89 -7.74 -18.46
C ASP A 184 24.17 -8.14 -19.93
N GLY A 185 25.39 -7.88 -20.43
CA GLY A 185 25.92 -8.53 -21.64
C GLY A 185 25.41 -8.04 -23.00
N ALA A 186 24.64 -6.95 -23.07
CA ALA A 186 24.09 -6.44 -24.33
C ALA A 186 24.97 -5.41 -25.07
N ALA A 187 26.19 -5.12 -24.60
CA ALA A 187 27.08 -4.17 -25.26
C ALA A 187 28.14 -4.89 -26.11
N THR A 188 27.82 -5.18 -27.36
CA THR A 188 28.86 -5.37 -28.40
C THR A 188 29.55 -4.03 -28.63
N GLU A 189 30.88 -4.00 -28.60
CA GLU A 189 31.75 -2.80 -28.56
C GLU A 189 31.58 -1.75 -29.69
N ASN A 190 30.61 -1.90 -30.59
CA ASN A 190 30.44 -1.05 -31.77
C ASN A 190 29.13 -0.26 -31.85
N ASP A 191 28.31 -0.21 -30.81
CA ASP A 191 27.04 0.52 -30.92
C ASP A 191 27.17 1.99 -30.50
N SER A 192 26.99 2.89 -31.47
CA SER A 192 26.92 4.36 -31.33
C SER A 192 25.76 4.87 -30.45
N ASN A 193 25.13 4.00 -29.66
CA ASN A 193 23.98 4.26 -28.78
C ASN A 193 24.37 4.75 -27.37
N PHE A 194 25.54 5.40 -27.22
CA PHE A 194 25.96 5.99 -25.94
C PHE A 194 25.00 7.07 -25.42
N ASN A 195 24.21 7.69 -26.31
CA ASN A 195 23.15 8.63 -25.94
C ASN A 195 21.89 7.95 -25.35
N GLU A 196 21.63 6.69 -25.67
CA GLU A 196 20.45 5.95 -25.18
C GLU A 196 20.66 5.44 -23.74
N LEU A 197 21.90 5.12 -23.37
CA LEU A 197 22.32 4.78 -22.00
C LEU A 197 22.15 5.92 -20.98
N LEU A 198 22.10 7.19 -21.40
CA LEU A 198 21.91 8.34 -20.49
C LEU A 198 20.45 8.56 -20.06
N GLY A 199 19.53 7.68 -20.45
CA GLY A 199 18.07 7.86 -20.38
C GLY A 199 17.29 6.91 -19.49
N VAL A 200 17.91 5.93 -18.80
CA VAL A 200 17.15 4.88 -18.11
C VAL A 200 16.26 5.47 -17.00
N LYS A 201 14.96 5.29 -17.17
CA LYS A 201 13.92 5.68 -16.22
C LYS A 201 13.42 4.43 -15.50
N LYS A 202 13.42 4.50 -14.18
CA LYS A 202 12.90 3.46 -13.29
C LYS A 202 11.57 3.93 -12.74
N ILE A 203 10.57 3.06 -12.73
CA ILE A 203 9.30 3.29 -12.05
C ILE A 203 9.34 2.48 -10.76
N GLY A 204 8.97 3.06 -9.63
CA GLY A 204 9.02 2.37 -8.35
C GLY A 204 8.23 3.07 -7.26
N SER A 205 8.05 2.38 -6.13
CA SER A 205 7.52 3.01 -4.92
C SER A 205 8.61 3.83 -4.24
N LEU A 206 8.22 5.00 -3.74
CA LEU A 206 9.04 5.88 -2.91
C LEU A 206 8.31 6.04 -1.58
N GLN A 207 8.93 5.55 -0.51
CA GLN A 207 8.42 5.61 0.84
C GLN A 207 9.31 6.51 1.70
N GLU A 208 8.71 7.28 2.59
CA GLU A 208 9.45 8.03 3.62
C GLU A 208 10.27 7.09 4.49
N TYR A 209 11.51 7.47 4.77
CA TYR A 209 12.33 6.75 5.73
C TYR A 209 11.93 7.16 7.14
N ILE A 210 11.51 6.18 7.93
CA ILE A 210 11.21 6.40 9.35
C ILE A 210 12.52 6.22 10.12
N VAL A 211 12.84 7.16 11.00
CA VAL A 211 13.93 6.97 11.97
C VAL A 211 13.42 6.09 13.09
N TYR A 212 14.12 5.00 13.37
CA TYR A 212 13.72 3.98 14.33
C TYR A 212 14.93 3.50 15.13
N GLU A 213 14.69 2.94 16.30
CA GLU A 213 15.72 2.40 17.20
C GLU A 213 16.12 0.99 16.78
N ASP A 214 15.12 0.13 16.55
CA ASP A 214 15.29 -1.24 16.11
C ASP A 214 14.01 -1.77 15.46
N THR A 215 14.01 -3.02 14.99
CA THR A 215 12.80 -3.73 14.58
C THR A 215 12.16 -4.46 15.76
N ALA A 216 10.91 -4.90 15.60
CA ALA A 216 10.23 -5.65 16.64
C ALA A 216 10.81 -7.07 16.86
N ASP A 217 11.71 -7.56 15.98
CA ASP A 217 12.46 -8.81 16.20
C ASP A 217 13.37 -8.69 17.43
N GLU A 218 13.97 -7.52 17.65
CA GLU A 218 14.94 -7.27 18.74
C GLU A 218 14.27 -6.80 20.04
N VAL A 219 12.95 -6.54 20.00
CA VAL A 219 12.19 -5.99 21.12
C VAL A 219 11.06 -6.92 21.52
N GLY A 220 11.10 -7.42 22.76
CA GLY A 220 10.09 -8.33 23.27
C GLY A 220 8.66 -7.77 23.19
N CYS A 221 7.73 -8.57 22.64
CA CYS A 221 6.35 -8.15 22.37
C CYS A 221 5.58 -7.59 23.56
N SER A 222 5.97 -7.91 24.80
CA SER A 222 5.37 -7.36 26.03
C SER A 222 5.53 -5.85 26.17
N LYS A 223 6.45 -5.22 25.44
CA LYS A 223 6.66 -3.76 25.45
C LYS A 223 5.72 -3.00 24.51
N PHE A 224 5.06 -3.69 23.58
CA PHE A 224 4.21 -3.04 22.58
C PHE A 224 2.83 -2.73 23.14
N SER A 225 2.25 -1.59 22.74
CA SER A 225 0.92 -1.20 23.20
C SER A 225 -0.18 -2.02 22.53
N VAL A 226 -1.33 -2.16 23.20
CA VAL A 226 -2.52 -2.79 22.59
C VAL A 226 -2.96 -1.99 21.37
N ASP A 227 -2.98 -0.66 21.48
CA ASP A 227 -3.36 0.25 20.39
C ASP A 227 -2.51 0.03 19.13
N ASP A 228 -1.19 -0.15 19.27
CA ASP A 228 -0.31 -0.40 18.12
C ASP A 228 -0.58 -1.75 17.46
N ILE A 229 -0.71 -2.81 18.27
CA ILE A 229 -0.98 -4.15 17.74
C ILE A 229 -2.36 -4.22 17.10
N HIS A 230 -3.38 -3.59 17.69
CA HIS A 230 -4.72 -3.50 17.11
C HIS A 230 -4.70 -2.73 15.80
N ARG A 231 -4.05 -1.57 15.77
CA ARG A 231 -3.92 -0.74 14.56
C ARG A 231 -3.25 -1.51 13.42
N ILE A 232 -2.09 -2.12 13.67
CA ILE A 232 -1.33 -2.87 12.68
C ILE A 232 -2.09 -4.12 12.25
N GLY A 233 -2.60 -4.91 13.20
CA GLY A 233 -3.30 -6.15 12.89
C GLY A 233 -4.62 -5.92 12.16
N LEU A 234 -5.35 -4.84 12.46
CA LEU A 234 -6.52 -4.45 11.66
C LEU A 234 -6.12 -4.11 10.23
N LEU A 235 -5.04 -3.32 10.02
CA LEU A 235 -4.54 -3.05 8.67
C LEU A 235 -4.24 -4.35 7.94
N ASP A 236 -3.40 -5.20 8.53
CA ASP A 236 -2.95 -6.45 7.93
C ASP A 236 -4.10 -7.42 7.64
N SER A 237 -5.12 -7.44 8.50
CA SER A 237 -6.35 -8.22 8.28
C SER A 237 -7.18 -7.68 7.13
N LEU A 238 -7.34 -6.36 7.04
CA LEU A 238 -8.11 -5.70 5.99
C LEU A 238 -7.45 -5.85 4.61
N VAL A 239 -6.12 -5.84 4.55
CA VAL A 239 -5.37 -5.93 3.28
C VAL A 239 -4.85 -7.34 2.97
N LEU A 240 -5.11 -8.30 3.85
CA LEU A 240 -4.56 -9.66 3.83
C LEU A 240 -3.05 -9.67 3.55
N ASN A 241 -2.27 -9.27 4.55
CA ASN A 241 -0.82 -9.27 4.44
C ASN A 241 -0.25 -10.71 4.45
N CYS A 242 0.56 -11.05 3.46
CA CYS A 242 1.19 -12.38 3.33
C CYS A 242 2.60 -12.46 3.97
N ASP A 243 3.07 -11.38 4.61
CA ASP A 243 4.42 -11.31 5.15
C ASP A 243 4.58 -10.33 6.34
N ARG A 244 3.56 -10.23 7.20
CA ARG A 244 3.73 -9.47 8.45
C ARG A 244 4.53 -10.29 9.46
N HIS A 245 5.83 -10.06 9.47
CA HIS A 245 6.75 -10.49 10.52
C HIS A 245 7.28 -9.31 11.34
N SER A 246 7.91 -9.59 12.47
CA SER A 246 8.34 -8.58 13.45
C SER A 246 9.49 -7.70 12.92
N GLY A 247 10.35 -8.23 12.04
CA GLY A 247 11.30 -7.42 11.25
C GLY A 247 10.67 -6.34 10.34
N ASN A 248 9.40 -6.49 9.94
CA ASN A 248 8.65 -5.48 9.17
C ASN A 248 7.90 -4.47 10.07
N LEU A 249 8.21 -4.43 11.36
CA LEU A 249 7.67 -3.48 12.33
C LEU A 249 8.81 -2.67 12.94
N LEU A 250 8.87 -1.39 12.61
CA LEU A 250 9.88 -0.48 13.16
C LEU A 250 9.47 -0.03 14.56
N VAL A 251 10.42 -0.05 15.49
CA VAL A 251 10.26 0.42 16.87
C VAL A 251 10.81 1.84 16.97
N VAL A 252 9.91 2.79 17.20
CA VAL A 252 10.24 4.22 17.31
C VAL A 252 10.13 4.66 18.77
N ALA A 253 11.20 5.25 19.29
CA ALA A 253 11.17 5.91 20.60
C ALA A 253 10.53 7.30 20.46
N LYS A 254 9.63 7.65 21.40
CA LYS A 254 9.11 9.03 21.49
C LYS A 254 10.10 9.87 22.29
N GLU A 255 10.45 11.05 21.76
CA GLU A 255 11.44 11.97 22.35
C GLU A 255 11.18 12.28 23.84
N ASP A 256 9.93 12.20 24.29
CA ASP A 256 9.51 12.52 25.66
C ASP A 256 8.83 11.36 26.41
N SER A 257 9.00 10.11 25.96
CA SER A 257 8.34 8.97 26.61
C SER A 257 9.12 7.67 26.51
N ASP A 258 9.13 6.89 27.60
CA ASP A 258 9.54 5.48 27.58
C ASP A 258 8.62 4.58 26.73
N ARG A 259 7.60 5.17 26.09
CA ARG A 259 6.68 4.48 25.20
C ARG A 259 7.29 4.30 23.82
N LEU A 260 7.31 3.05 23.39
CA LEU A 260 7.63 2.65 22.03
C LEU A 260 6.36 2.76 21.17
N GLU A 261 6.53 3.21 19.93
CA GLU A 261 5.50 3.15 18.89
C GLU A 261 5.97 2.21 17.78
N LEU A 262 5.03 1.42 17.24
CA LEU A 262 5.31 0.53 16.11
C LEU A 262 4.88 1.15 14.79
N VAL A 263 5.75 1.14 13.79
CA VAL A 263 5.42 1.61 12.44
C VAL A 263 5.47 0.43 11.46
N PRO A 264 4.34 0.06 10.83
CA PRO A 264 4.32 -1.02 9.86
C PRO A 264 4.96 -0.56 8.54
N ILE A 265 5.91 -1.35 8.05
CA ILE A 265 6.52 -1.17 6.74
C ILE A 265 6.32 -2.41 5.87
N ASP A 266 6.83 -2.34 4.64
CA ASP A 266 6.81 -3.41 3.63
C ASP A 266 5.44 -4.05 3.38
N HIS A 267 4.59 -3.34 2.63
CA HIS A 267 3.26 -3.81 2.25
C HIS A 267 3.22 -4.41 0.84
N SER A 268 4.38 -4.75 0.28
CA SER A 268 4.53 -5.25 -1.09
C SER A 268 3.81 -6.58 -1.31
N LEU A 269 3.73 -7.42 -0.26
CA LEU A 269 3.10 -8.73 -0.26
C LEU A 269 1.66 -8.73 0.31
N CYS A 270 1.01 -7.57 0.37
CA CYS A 270 -0.42 -7.48 0.67
C CYS A 270 -1.30 -7.80 -0.55
N LEU A 271 -2.61 -7.87 -0.35
CA LEU A 271 -3.62 -7.94 -1.42
C LEU A 271 -3.30 -9.01 -2.48
N PRO A 272 -3.13 -10.30 -2.09
CA PRO A 272 -2.98 -11.37 -3.06
C PRO A 272 -4.23 -11.47 -3.94
N SER A 273 -4.12 -12.20 -5.04
CA SER A 273 -5.26 -12.50 -5.90
C SER A 273 -6.36 -13.24 -5.13
N SER A 274 -7.62 -12.93 -5.40
CA SER A 274 -8.78 -13.47 -4.69
C SER A 274 -8.96 -14.99 -4.78
N ASP A 275 -8.27 -15.63 -5.73
CA ASP A 275 -8.20 -17.08 -5.94
C ASP A 275 -7.01 -17.75 -5.25
N GLN A 276 -6.15 -17.01 -4.54
CA GLN A 276 -4.92 -17.50 -3.93
C GLN A 276 -4.67 -16.79 -2.58
N LEU A 277 -5.33 -17.28 -1.52
CA LEU A 277 -5.36 -16.63 -0.20
C LEU A 277 -4.62 -17.43 0.89
N SER A 278 -3.81 -18.42 0.51
CA SER A 278 -3.18 -19.38 1.42
C SER A 278 -2.05 -18.82 2.28
N ASP A 279 -1.40 -17.75 1.80
CA ASP A 279 -0.09 -17.31 2.31
C ASP A 279 -0.18 -16.14 3.31
N ALA A 280 -1.37 -15.80 3.79
CA ALA A 280 -1.55 -14.79 4.83
C ALA A 280 -0.71 -15.15 6.08
N TRP A 281 0.11 -14.22 6.56
CA TRP A 281 1.05 -14.46 7.66
C TRP A 281 1.12 -13.27 8.62
N PHE A 282 1.02 -13.56 9.92
CA PHE A 282 0.89 -12.55 10.97
C PHE A 282 1.58 -12.97 12.28
N ASP A 283 2.74 -12.39 12.60
CA ASP A 283 3.42 -12.65 13.88
C ASP A 283 2.57 -12.21 15.09
N TRP A 284 1.85 -11.09 14.93
CA TRP A 284 1.06 -10.50 16.01
C TRP A 284 -0.09 -11.40 16.48
N ILE A 285 -0.48 -12.47 15.75
CA ILE A 285 -1.51 -13.41 16.21
C ILE A 285 -1.16 -13.93 17.60
N ASN A 286 0.12 -14.22 17.86
CA ASN A 286 0.56 -14.83 19.10
C ASN A 286 0.74 -13.84 20.26
N PHE A 287 0.78 -12.54 19.98
CA PHE A 287 1.06 -11.52 20.99
C PHE A 287 -0.10 -11.44 22.01
N PRO A 288 0.17 -11.23 23.31
CA PRO A 288 -0.89 -11.08 24.31
C PRO A 288 -1.92 -9.99 23.97
N GLN A 289 -1.46 -8.92 23.31
CA GLN A 289 -2.26 -7.77 22.90
C GLN A 289 -3.34 -8.14 21.88
N SER A 290 -3.10 -9.09 20.97
CA SER A 290 -4.09 -9.49 19.96
C SER A 290 -5.32 -10.18 20.55
N LYS A 291 -5.23 -10.68 21.79
CA LYS A 291 -6.31 -11.35 22.52
C LYS A 291 -7.20 -10.38 23.29
N VAL A 292 -6.81 -9.10 23.35
CA VAL A 292 -7.58 -8.05 24.03
C VAL A 292 -8.78 -7.65 23.17
N PRO A 293 -9.98 -7.42 23.76
CA PRO A 293 -11.13 -6.92 23.00
C PRO A 293 -10.85 -5.55 22.37
N PHE A 294 -11.37 -5.31 21.16
CA PHE A 294 -11.29 -4.02 20.50
C PHE A 294 -11.97 -2.91 21.32
N SER A 295 -11.35 -1.73 21.31
CA SER A 295 -11.93 -0.51 21.87
C SER A 295 -13.08 0.01 21.02
N GLU A 296 -13.95 0.86 21.60
CA GLU A 296 -15.04 1.49 20.84
C GLU A 296 -14.53 2.35 19.67
N LYS A 297 -13.33 2.93 19.80
CA LYS A 297 -12.66 3.68 18.72
C LYS A 297 -12.35 2.78 17.53
N GLU A 298 -11.82 1.58 17.77
CA GLU A 298 -11.50 0.60 16.73
C GLU A 298 -12.77 0.05 16.06
N LYS A 299 -13.80 -0.27 16.85
CA LYS A 299 -15.09 -0.71 16.31
C LYS A 299 -15.72 0.34 15.40
N GLN A 300 -15.73 1.61 15.83
CA GLN A 300 -16.25 2.72 15.04
C GLN A 300 -15.45 2.93 13.75
N LEU A 301 -14.13 2.77 13.79
CA LEU A 301 -13.29 2.84 12.59
C LEU A 301 -13.70 1.76 11.59
N VAL A 302 -13.71 0.49 12.01
CA VAL A 302 -14.05 -0.65 11.16
C VAL A 302 -15.45 -0.50 10.57
N GLU A 303 -16.42 -0.07 11.38
CA GLU A 303 -17.78 0.14 10.92
C GLU A 303 -17.88 1.28 9.90
N SER A 304 -17.05 2.32 10.01
CA SER A 304 -17.06 3.46 9.09
C SER A 304 -16.51 3.17 7.68
N ILE A 305 -15.89 2.00 7.45
CA ILE A 305 -15.26 1.66 6.16
C ILE A 305 -16.35 1.43 5.09
N ASP A 306 -16.47 2.39 4.15
CA ASP A 306 -17.21 2.24 2.88
C ASP A 306 -16.30 1.58 1.84
N ILE A 307 -16.28 0.25 1.86
CA ILE A 307 -15.39 -0.55 1.02
C ILE A 307 -15.59 -0.33 -0.48
N ASP A 308 -16.83 -0.10 -0.92
CA ASP A 308 -17.12 0.16 -2.33
C ASP A 308 -16.57 1.53 -2.75
N LYS A 309 -16.63 2.54 -1.88
CA LYS A 309 -15.99 3.84 -2.13
C LYS A 309 -14.47 3.73 -2.17
N VAL A 310 -13.88 2.98 -1.23
CA VAL A 310 -12.44 2.71 -1.19
C VAL A 310 -11.98 2.06 -2.51
N ILE A 311 -12.65 1.01 -2.96
CA ILE A 311 -12.29 0.30 -4.20
C ILE A 311 -12.39 1.21 -5.42
N ARG A 312 -13.44 2.06 -5.53
CA ARG A 312 -13.53 3.05 -6.63
C ARG A 312 -12.34 4.01 -6.64
N GLN A 313 -11.95 4.49 -5.46
CA GLN A 313 -10.86 5.45 -5.33
C GLN A 313 -9.50 4.80 -5.63
N LEU A 314 -9.25 3.59 -5.13
CA LEU A 314 -8.04 2.83 -5.44
C LEU A 314 -7.97 2.49 -6.94
N HIS A 315 -9.04 1.95 -7.52
CA HIS A 315 -9.06 1.61 -8.94
C HIS A 315 -8.89 2.84 -9.85
N SER A 316 -9.46 3.99 -9.48
CA SER A 316 -9.27 5.24 -10.22
C SER A 316 -7.83 5.75 -10.14
N LYS A 317 -7.15 5.60 -8.99
CA LYS A 317 -5.78 6.06 -8.73
C LYS A 317 -4.68 5.07 -9.13
N LEU A 318 -5.02 3.78 -9.26
CA LEU A 318 -4.09 2.67 -9.47
C LEU A 318 -4.74 1.63 -10.41
N PRO A 319 -4.99 1.94 -11.69
CA PRO A 319 -5.66 1.05 -12.63
C PRO A 319 -4.83 -0.17 -13.03
N LYS A 320 -3.54 -0.18 -12.68
CA LYS A 320 -2.67 -1.37 -12.81
C LYS A 320 -2.79 -2.33 -11.64
N LEU A 321 -3.44 -1.94 -10.53
CA LEU A 321 -3.77 -2.85 -9.44
C LEU A 321 -4.86 -3.81 -9.93
N ARG A 322 -4.59 -5.11 -9.85
CA ARG A 322 -5.47 -6.14 -10.42
C ARG A 322 -6.84 -6.14 -9.70
N LEU A 323 -7.89 -6.47 -10.45
CA LEU A 323 -9.24 -6.59 -9.88
C LEU A 323 -9.29 -7.67 -8.78
N GLY A 324 -8.55 -8.77 -8.92
CA GLY A 324 -8.44 -9.80 -7.88
C GLY A 324 -7.90 -9.26 -6.55
N CYS A 325 -6.99 -8.28 -6.57
CA CYS A 325 -6.50 -7.62 -5.35
C CYS A 325 -7.60 -6.78 -4.68
N LEU A 326 -8.44 -6.11 -5.48
CA LEU A 326 -9.58 -5.33 -5.00
C LEU A 326 -10.72 -6.23 -4.48
N GLU A 327 -10.89 -7.41 -5.08
CA GLU A 327 -11.80 -8.44 -4.56
C GLU A 327 -11.34 -8.95 -3.20
N THR A 328 -10.04 -9.26 -3.04
CA THR A 328 -9.45 -9.64 -1.74
C THR A 328 -9.73 -8.57 -0.70
N LEU A 329 -9.46 -7.30 -0.99
CA LEU A 329 -9.74 -6.17 -0.09
C LEU A 329 -11.22 -6.14 0.34
N LYS A 330 -12.15 -6.44 -0.57
CA LYS A 330 -13.58 -6.50 -0.25
C LYS A 330 -13.94 -7.69 0.64
N LEU A 331 -13.43 -8.87 0.29
CA LEU A 331 -13.66 -10.12 1.01
C LEU A 331 -13.21 -10.00 2.47
N THR A 332 -11.99 -9.52 2.69
CA THR A 332 -11.43 -9.33 4.03
C THR A 332 -12.11 -8.21 4.79
N THR A 333 -12.40 -7.07 4.17
CA THR A 333 -13.10 -5.97 4.85
C THR A 333 -14.48 -6.40 5.34
N LEU A 334 -15.26 -7.11 4.53
CA LEU A 334 -16.57 -7.61 4.95
C LEU A 334 -16.46 -8.66 6.07
N PHE A 335 -15.46 -9.55 6.00
CA PHE A 335 -15.19 -10.50 7.08
C PHE A 335 -14.84 -9.79 8.39
N VAL A 336 -13.88 -8.86 8.35
CA VAL A 336 -13.43 -8.09 9.52
C VAL A 336 -14.60 -7.30 10.13
N LYS A 337 -15.44 -6.67 9.32
CA LYS A 337 -16.62 -5.95 9.81
C LYS A 337 -17.55 -6.87 10.61
N LYS A 338 -17.91 -8.02 10.05
CA LYS A 338 -18.78 -9.01 10.71
C LYS A 338 -18.16 -9.59 11.98
N ALA A 339 -16.87 -9.93 11.94
CA ALA A 339 -16.14 -10.46 13.09
C ALA A 339 -16.06 -9.45 14.25
N VAL A 340 -15.76 -8.18 13.95
CA VAL A 340 -15.72 -7.10 14.94
C VAL A 340 -17.10 -6.80 15.52
N GLU A 341 -18.15 -6.81 14.68
CA GLU A 341 -19.54 -6.66 15.12
C GLU A 341 -19.95 -7.79 16.09
N ALA A 342 -19.53 -9.03 15.82
CA ALA A 342 -19.74 -10.18 16.69
C ALA A 342 -18.84 -10.25 17.93
N GLY A 343 -17.93 -9.29 18.10
CA GLY A 343 -17.08 -9.19 19.30
C GLY A 343 -15.83 -10.07 19.28
N LEU A 344 -15.43 -10.60 18.13
CA LEU A 344 -14.15 -11.31 18.00
C LEU A 344 -12.98 -10.34 18.23
N ASN A 345 -11.93 -10.82 18.90
CA ASN A 345 -10.67 -10.09 19.03
C ASN A 345 -9.76 -10.29 17.82
N LEU A 346 -8.66 -9.54 17.78
CA LEU A 346 -7.72 -9.56 16.67
C LEU A 346 -7.09 -10.96 16.44
N CYS A 347 -6.78 -11.69 17.51
CA CYS A 347 -6.27 -13.06 17.43
C CYS A 347 -7.25 -13.99 16.71
N GLN A 348 -8.52 -13.95 17.09
CA GLN A 348 -9.57 -14.78 16.49
C GLN A 348 -9.78 -14.45 15.01
N ILE A 349 -9.73 -13.16 14.64
CA ILE A 349 -9.77 -12.72 13.25
C ILE A 349 -8.56 -13.27 12.49
N GLY A 350 -7.34 -13.06 13.00
CA GLY A 350 -6.11 -13.54 12.37
C GLY A 350 -6.11 -15.05 12.15
N MET A 351 -6.58 -15.82 13.13
CA MET A 351 -6.74 -17.28 13.01
C MET A 351 -7.76 -17.70 11.95
N ALA A 352 -8.81 -16.90 11.73
CA ALA A 352 -9.86 -17.23 10.76
C ALA A 352 -9.48 -16.86 9.32
N ILE A 353 -8.63 -15.85 9.12
CA ILE A 353 -8.22 -15.37 7.79
C ILE A 353 -6.87 -15.92 7.32
N SER A 354 -6.19 -16.72 8.13
CA SER A 354 -4.92 -17.38 7.79
C SER A 354 -4.96 -18.86 8.10
N ARG A 355 -4.01 -19.61 7.54
CA ARG A 355 -3.83 -21.04 7.80
C ARG A 355 -3.08 -21.32 9.11
N TYR A 356 -3.37 -20.53 10.14
CA TYR A 356 -2.69 -20.57 11.44
C TYR A 356 -2.79 -21.95 12.13
N GLN A 357 -3.94 -22.62 12.03
CA GLN A 357 -4.16 -23.93 12.66
C GLN A 357 -3.45 -25.08 11.94
N SER A 358 -3.37 -25.02 10.61
CA SER A 358 -2.75 -26.03 9.76
C SER A 358 -2.39 -25.40 8.42
N LEU A 359 -1.11 -25.46 8.04
CA LEU A 359 -0.63 -24.92 6.76
C LEU A 359 -1.20 -25.69 5.55
N ASP A 360 -1.53 -26.96 5.76
CA ASP A 360 -2.01 -27.86 4.69
C ASP A 360 -3.52 -27.74 4.45
N GLU A 361 -4.28 -27.19 5.40
CA GLU A 361 -5.74 -27.07 5.30
C GLU A 361 -6.17 -25.63 5.00
N PRO A 362 -7.24 -25.42 4.22
CA PRO A 362 -7.79 -24.09 3.99
C PRO A 362 -8.18 -23.40 5.30
N SER A 363 -7.91 -22.11 5.39
CA SER A 363 -8.42 -21.26 6.47
C SER A 363 -9.96 -21.20 6.43
N PRO A 364 -10.61 -20.81 7.55
CA PRO A 364 -12.04 -20.52 7.54
C PRO A 364 -12.46 -19.52 6.46
N LEU A 365 -11.68 -18.46 6.23
CA LEU A 365 -11.92 -17.49 5.16
C LEU A 365 -11.92 -18.17 3.77
N GLU A 366 -10.92 -18.99 3.46
CA GLU A 366 -10.84 -19.74 2.21
C GLU A 366 -12.06 -20.66 2.03
N SER A 367 -12.48 -21.34 3.10
CA SER A 367 -13.62 -22.26 3.11
C SER A 367 -14.95 -21.54 2.86
N ILE A 368 -15.17 -20.39 3.53
CA ILE A 368 -16.34 -19.52 3.34
C ILE A 368 -16.41 -19.04 1.88
N ILE A 369 -15.29 -18.58 1.33
CA ILE A 369 -15.22 -18.12 -0.06
C ILE A 369 -15.50 -19.27 -1.02
N ALA A 370 -14.87 -20.43 -0.82
CA ALA A 370 -15.09 -21.62 -1.65
C ALA A 370 -16.55 -22.07 -1.63
N ASN A 371 -17.21 -22.05 -0.47
CA ASN A 371 -18.64 -22.36 -0.36
C ASN A 371 -19.51 -21.35 -1.09
N THR A 372 -19.20 -20.06 -0.96
CA THR A 372 -19.92 -18.99 -1.67
C THR A 372 -19.76 -19.13 -3.19
N ILE A 373 -18.55 -19.45 -3.68
CA ILE A 373 -18.26 -19.60 -5.11
C ILE A 373 -19.05 -20.76 -5.74
N LYS A 374 -19.39 -21.81 -4.98
CA LYS A 374 -20.22 -22.92 -5.47
C LYS A 374 -21.62 -22.46 -5.90
N ILE A 375 -22.13 -21.36 -5.34
CA ILE A 375 -23.49 -20.87 -5.59
C ILE A 375 -23.53 -19.53 -6.34
N GLN A 376 -22.48 -18.72 -6.24
CA GLN A 376 -22.42 -17.39 -6.86
C GLN A 376 -21.01 -17.11 -7.40
N LYS A 377 -20.91 -16.53 -8.60
CA LYS A 377 -19.62 -16.15 -9.16
C LYS A 377 -19.02 -14.96 -8.38
N LEU A 378 -17.79 -15.10 -7.89
CA LEU A 378 -17.02 -13.97 -7.36
C LEU A 378 -16.76 -12.94 -8.47
N SER A 379 -17.21 -11.71 -8.22
CA SER A 379 -16.99 -10.53 -9.05
C SER A 379 -17.37 -9.29 -8.24
N LEU A 380 -16.56 -8.23 -8.29
CA LEU A 380 -16.89 -6.93 -7.65
C LEU A 380 -18.30 -6.43 -7.98
N SER A 381 -18.76 -6.68 -9.19
CA SER A 381 -20.07 -6.26 -9.70
C SER A 381 -21.24 -7.23 -9.43
N ASN A 382 -21.00 -8.38 -8.78
CA ASN A 382 -22.05 -9.35 -8.47
C ASN A 382 -22.61 -9.16 -7.05
N PRO A 383 -23.72 -8.41 -6.85
CA PRO A 383 -24.29 -8.22 -5.51
C PRO A 383 -24.75 -9.52 -4.85
N HIS A 384 -25.17 -10.53 -5.64
CA HIS A 384 -25.64 -11.80 -5.09
C HIS A 384 -24.53 -12.60 -4.41
N PHE A 385 -23.29 -12.52 -4.95
CA PHE A 385 -22.13 -13.11 -4.28
C PHE A 385 -21.89 -12.45 -2.93
N TRP A 386 -21.88 -11.12 -2.85
CA TRP A 386 -21.58 -10.40 -1.61
C TRP A 386 -22.64 -10.59 -0.52
N THR A 387 -23.91 -10.77 -0.90
CA THR A 387 -24.97 -11.16 0.05
C THR A 387 -24.76 -12.59 0.56
N ALA A 388 -24.50 -13.54 -0.34
CA ALA A 388 -24.26 -14.94 0.03
C ALA A 388 -23.01 -15.08 0.93
N TYR A 389 -21.94 -14.37 0.59
CA TYR A 389 -20.69 -14.34 1.36
C TYR A 389 -20.91 -13.86 2.79
N GLN A 390 -21.65 -12.76 2.98
CA GLN A 390 -21.95 -12.25 4.33
C GLN A 390 -22.79 -13.25 5.15
N ASN A 391 -23.72 -13.97 4.52
CA ASN A 391 -24.48 -15.02 5.21
C ASN A 391 -23.58 -16.19 5.63
N GLU A 392 -22.62 -16.60 4.79
CA GLU A 392 -21.66 -17.65 5.14
C GLU A 392 -20.72 -17.21 6.29
N ILE A 393 -20.37 -15.91 6.36
CA ILE A 393 -19.63 -15.36 7.51
C ILE A 393 -20.47 -15.45 8.78
N ASP A 394 -21.74 -15.01 8.73
CA ASP A 394 -22.65 -15.07 9.89
C ASP A 394 -22.82 -16.51 10.39
N LEU A 395 -23.01 -17.47 9.47
CA LEU A 395 -23.08 -18.90 9.80
C LEU A 395 -21.80 -19.42 10.45
N PHE A 396 -20.63 -19.02 9.95
CA PHE A 396 -19.35 -19.39 10.54
C PHE A 396 -19.21 -18.84 11.95
N ILE A 397 -19.56 -17.57 12.17
CA ILE A 397 -19.48 -16.93 13.49
C ILE A 397 -20.39 -17.65 14.48
N ASP A 398 -21.67 -17.82 14.16
CA ASP A 398 -22.67 -18.47 15.03
C ASP A 398 -22.30 -19.91 15.44
N GLN A 399 -21.50 -20.61 14.63
CA GLN A 399 -21.09 -21.99 14.89
C GLN A 399 -19.82 -22.12 15.72
N ASN A 400 -18.98 -21.07 15.78
CA ASN A 400 -17.62 -21.16 16.32
C ASN A 400 -17.36 -20.20 17.49
N TYR A 401 -18.22 -19.20 17.69
CA TYR A 401 -18.09 -18.15 18.72
C TYR A 401 -19.44 -17.88 19.39
#